data_AF-A0A3R7XEE8-F1
#
_entry.id   AF-A0A3R7XEE8-F1
#
_cell.length_a   1.000
_cell.length_b   1.000
_cell.length_c   1.000
_cell.angle_alpha   90.00
_cell.angle_beta   90.00
_cell.angle_gamma   90.00
#
_symmetry.space_group_name_H-M   'P 1'
#
loop_
_entity.id
_entity.type
_entity.pdbx_description
1 polymer ?
#
loop_
_entity_poly.entity_id
_entity_poly.type
_entity_poly.pdbx_seq_one_letter_code
_entity_poly.pdbx_strand_id
1 'polypeptide(L)' 'MSTVAVGGTFEYLHYGHKKLLEKAVELATSGGEVHIGVTSDKMANN' A
#
# COMPACT_ATOMS: atom_id res chain seq x y z
N MET A 1 -12.23 -14.60 2.16
CA MET A 1 -11.94 -13.14 2.18
C MET A 1 -10.44 -12.98 2.34
N SER A 2 -9.78 -12.25 1.44
CA SER A 2 -8.34 -12.01 1.49
C SER A 2 -8.06 -10.63 2.07
N THR A 3 -7.26 -10.57 3.14
CA THR A 3 -6.69 -9.31 3.63
C THR A 3 -5.35 -9.08 2.94
N VAL A 4 -5.15 -7.89 2.38
CA VAL A 4 -3.93 -7.51 1.67
C VAL A 4 -3.26 -6.38 2.43
N ALA A 5 -1.95 -6.48 2.64
CA ALA A 5 -1.16 -5.41 3.22
C ALA A 5 -0.09 -4.97 2.23
N VAL A 6 0.05 -3.66 2.04
CA VAL A 6 1.14 -3.03 1.28
C VAL A 6 1.72 -1.89 2.09
N GLY A 7 3.02 -1.64 1.94
CA GLY A 7 3.68 -0.56 2.66
C GLY A 7 4.80 0.07 1.85
N GLY A 8 5.10 1.33 2.15
CA GLY A 8 6.14 2.09 1.49
C GLY A 8 6.30 3.48 2.08
N THR A 9 7.37 4.18 1.68
CA THR A 9 7.51 5.61 1.97
C THR A 9 6.46 6.43 1.22
N PHE A 10 6.07 5.98 0.03
CA PHE A 10 5.17 6.70 -0.87
C PHE A 10 5.62 8.15 -1.13
N GLU A 11 6.92 8.41 -1.03
CA GLU A 11 7.51 9.72 -1.24
C GLU A 11 7.35 10.11 -2.71
N TYR A 12 6.70 11.25 -2.94
CA TYR A 12 6.23 11.70 -4.26
C TYR A 12 5.36 10.66 -4.98
N LEU A 13 4.05 10.72 -4.76
CA LEU A 13 3.09 9.84 -5.41
C LEU A 13 3.21 9.90 -6.95
N HIS A 14 3.65 8.80 -7.53
CA HIS A 14 3.83 8.65 -8.97
C HIS A 14 3.10 7.40 -9.49
N TYR A 15 3.13 7.19 -10.80
CA TYR A 15 2.40 6.12 -11.48
C TYR A 15 2.66 4.72 -10.90
N GLY A 16 3.90 4.43 -10.50
CA GLY A 16 4.24 3.17 -9.82
C GLY A 16 3.42 2.91 -8.55
N HIS A 17 3.26 3.91 -7.67
CA HIS A 17 2.45 3.79 -6.46
C HIS A 17 0.98 3.53 -6.77
N LYS A 18 0.44 4.24 -7.76
CA LYS A 18 -0.93 4.01 -8.22
C LYS A 18 -1.13 2.56 -8.67
N LYS A 19 -0.22 2.03 -9.49
CA LYS A 19 -0.29 0.64 -9.97
C LYS A 19 -0.19 -0.39 -8.85
N LEU A 20 0.67 -0.15 -7.87
CA LEU A 20 0.79 -0.98 -6.68
C LEU A 20 -0.54 -1.03 -5.89
N LEU A 21 -1.14 0.14 -5.62
CA LEU A 21 -2.39 0.25 -4.87
C LEU A 21 -3.58 -0.35 -5.64
N GLU A 22 -3.66 -0.11 -6.96
CA GLU A 22 -4.67 -0.76 -7.83
C GLU A 22 -4.59 -2.28 -7.73
N LYS A 23 -3.38 -2.84 -7.76
CA LYS A 23 -3.19 -4.30 -7.64
C LYS A 23 -3.55 -4.81 -6.25
N ALA A 24 -3.24 -4.06 -5.19
CA ALA A 24 -3.62 -4.45 -3.83
C ALA A 24 -5.14 -4.54 -3.66
N VAL A 25 -5.88 -3.59 -4.24
CA VAL A 25 -7.35 -3.60 -4.25
C VAL A 25 -7.90 -4.76 -5.08
N GLU A 26 -7.33 -5.03 -6.26
CA GLU A 26 -7.73 -6.18 -7.10
C GLU A 26 -7.61 -7.53 -6.37
N LEU A 27 -6.57 -7.67 -5.54
CA LEU A 27 -6.30 -8.90 -4.77
C LEU A 27 -7.15 -9.02 -3.50
N ALA A 28 -7.68 -7.91 -2.98
CA ALA A 28 -8.66 -7.91 -1.90
C ALA A 28 -10.03 -8.28 -2.47
N THR A 29 -10.29 -9.59 -2.58
CA THR A 29 -11.56 -10.17 -3.03
C THR A 29 -12.76 -9.62 -2.24
N SER A 30 -13.97 -9.65 -2.81
CA SER A 30 -15.18 -9.06 -2.20
C SER A 30 -15.33 -9.38 -0.71
N GLY A 31 -15.36 -8.33 0.11
CA GLY A 31 -15.40 -8.40 1.58
C GLY A 31 -14.04 -8.51 2.28
N GLY A 32 -12.93 -8.41 1.53
CA GLY A 32 -11.57 -8.29 2.05
C GLY A 32 -11.17 -6.84 2.34
N GLU A 33 -10.09 -6.68 3.10
CA GLU A 33 -9.55 -5.38 3.49
C GLU A 33 -8.18 -5.13 2.85
N VAL A 34 -7.86 -3.86 2.60
CA VAL A 34 -6.53 -3.41 2.20
C VAL A 34 -5.95 -2.52 3.30
N HIS A 35 -4.84 -2.95 3.87
CA HIS A 35 -4.08 -2.20 4.87
C HIS A 35 -2.88 -1.53 4.19
N ILE A 36 -2.80 -0.20 4.24
CA ILE A 36 -1.73 0.58 3.60
C ILE A 36 -0.87 1.22 4.69
N GLY A 37 0.35 0.71 4.86
CA GLY A 37 1.33 1.26 5.80
C GLY A 37 2.17 2.37 5.17
N VAL A 38 2.22 3.54 5.81
CA VAL A 38 3.09 4.65 5.39
C VAL A 38 4.27 4.73 6.35
N THR A 39 5.49 4.66 5.79
CA THR A 39 6.72 4.78 6.58
C THR A 39 6.80 6.17 7.21
N SER A 40 7.03 6.25 8.52
CA SER A 40 7.26 7.53 9.20
C SER A 40 8.66 8.08 8.91
N ASP A 41 8.84 9.40 9.00
CA ASP A 41 10.16 10.04 8.84
C ASP A 41 11.21 9.46 9.78
N LYS A 42 10.83 9.14 11.03
CA LYS A 42 11.72 8.48 11.99
C LYS A 42 12.22 7.12 11.51
N MET A 43 11.37 6.36 10.81
CA MET A 43 11.74 5.06 10.25
C MET A 43 12.60 5.21 8.98
N ALA A 44 12.30 6.21 8.15
CA ALA A 44 12.98 6.45 6.88
C ALA A 44 14.40 7.02 7.04
N ASN A 45 14.66 7.78 8.11
CA ASN A 45 15.94 8.44 8.38
C ASN A 45 16.88 7.62 9.31
N ASN A 46 16.78 6.29 9.33
CA ASN A 46 17.67 5.41 10.12
C ASN A 46 18.94 5.03 9.36
#